data_AF-A0A7T0WI83-F1
#
_entry.id   AF-A0A7T0WI83-F1
#
_cell.length_a   1.000
_cell.length_b   1.000
_cell.length_c   1.000
_cell.angle_alpha   90.00
_cell.angle_beta   90.00
_cell.angle_gamma   90.00
#
_symmetry.space_group_name_H-M   'P 1'
#
loop_
_entity.id
_entity.type
_entity.pdbx_description
1 polymer ?
#
loop_
_entity_poly.entity_id
_entity_poly.type
_entity_poly.pdbx_seq_one_letter_code
_entity_poly.pdbx_strand_id
1 'polypeptide(L)'
;MPLLLPTELQFATEYAFSIPDDAFREFQALIRKINHSERCTEKHILETFKKHMAKPAAVEFGTSSNTDWARGDLEWYMEKASQDGPGFIAALHNACEQLSLLETNVPSDLYINQILSKHGLPCHINNSELILAGNVRIPDSNASVSQTVVRALQDAKTLSPASAIDRVHTALHAYLVELCHQASIQLESGATAQKAFKELKNNHAALKPIGNRPAEVANVLNSMAATINALGTIRNHASLAHNNELLLEPEAQAMINAAMTVFRYIEECIARQKKT
;
A
#
# COMPACT_ATOMS: atom_id res chain seq x y z
N MET A 1 -19.28 -14.13 1.08
CA MET A 1 -18.53 -14.69 -0.07
C MET A 1 -17.08 -14.97 0.32
N PRO A 2 -16.52 -16.14 -0.02
CA PRO A 2 -15.14 -16.48 0.34
C PRO A 2 -14.16 -15.40 -0.14
N LEU A 3 -13.21 -15.03 0.73
CA LEU A 3 -12.19 -14.03 0.45
C LEU A 3 -11.41 -14.43 -0.80
N LEU A 4 -11.37 -13.55 -1.78
CA LEU A 4 -10.60 -13.75 -2.99
C LEU A 4 -9.12 -13.51 -2.69
N LEU A 5 -8.30 -14.52 -2.97
CA LEU A 5 -6.84 -14.43 -2.93
C LEU A 5 -6.30 -14.08 -4.34
N PRO A 6 -5.26 -13.24 -4.46
CA PRO A 6 -4.53 -13.05 -5.71
C PRO A 6 -4.07 -14.40 -6.31
N THR A 7 -4.11 -14.52 -7.64
CA THR A 7 -3.80 -15.77 -8.37
C THR A 7 -2.42 -16.33 -8.01
N GLU A 8 -1.46 -15.45 -7.73
CA GLU A 8 -0.08 -15.78 -7.37
C GLU A 8 0.01 -16.50 -6.01
N LEU A 9 -0.94 -16.23 -5.09
CA LEU A 9 -0.99 -16.83 -3.76
C LEU A 9 -1.81 -18.12 -3.73
N GLN A 10 -2.65 -18.35 -4.74
CA GLN A 10 -3.48 -19.56 -4.78
C GLN A 10 -2.65 -20.84 -5.01
N PHE A 11 -1.44 -20.71 -5.58
CA PHE A 11 -0.55 -21.82 -5.94
C PHE A 11 0.88 -21.67 -5.39
N ALA A 12 1.11 -20.75 -4.44
CA ALA A 12 2.45 -20.44 -3.96
C ALA A 12 3.07 -21.62 -3.18
N THR A 13 4.35 -21.90 -3.45
CA THR A 13 5.17 -22.88 -2.72
C THR A 13 5.89 -22.27 -1.52
N GLU A 14 5.98 -20.93 -1.45
CA GLU A 14 6.49 -20.15 -0.33
C GLU A 14 5.44 -19.10 0.07
N TYR A 15 5.12 -19.02 1.36
CA TYR A 15 4.08 -18.11 1.85
C TYR A 15 4.60 -16.67 1.93
N ALA A 16 3.80 -15.71 1.47
CA ALA A 16 4.21 -14.31 1.34
C ALA A 16 4.65 -13.67 2.67
N PHE A 17 4.12 -14.13 3.79
CA PHE A 17 4.51 -13.75 5.15
C PHE A 17 3.93 -14.75 6.15
N SER A 18 4.47 -14.76 7.37
CA SER A 18 3.87 -15.44 8.53
C SER A 18 3.22 -14.42 9.48
N ILE A 19 2.29 -14.88 10.32
CA ILE A 19 1.65 -14.04 11.33
C ILE A 19 2.58 -13.91 12.55
N PRO A 20 2.99 -12.69 12.96
CA PRO A 20 3.78 -12.48 14.17
C PRO A 20 3.02 -12.87 15.44
N ASP A 21 3.74 -13.30 16.48
CA ASP A 21 3.15 -13.76 17.76
C ASP A 21 2.20 -12.72 18.40
N ASP A 22 2.53 -11.44 18.33
CA ASP A 22 1.70 -10.38 18.91
C ASP A 22 0.38 -10.21 18.14
N ALA A 23 0.42 -10.31 16.80
CA ALA A 23 -0.77 -10.29 15.96
C ALA A 23 -1.62 -11.55 16.16
N PHE A 24 -0.96 -12.70 16.26
CA PHE A 24 -1.59 -13.99 16.53
C PHE A 24 -2.42 -13.96 17.82
N ARG A 25 -1.83 -13.44 18.91
CA ARG A 25 -2.53 -13.28 20.21
C ARG A 25 -3.74 -12.36 20.11
N GLU A 26 -3.66 -11.28 19.33
CA GLU A 26 -4.81 -10.40 19.11
C GLU A 26 -5.91 -11.06 18.29
N PHE A 27 -5.58 -11.85 17.26
CA PHE A 27 -6.58 -12.64 16.53
C PHE A 27 -7.24 -13.71 17.41
N GLN A 28 -6.49 -14.39 18.28
CA GLN A 28 -7.07 -15.31 19.26
C GLN A 28 -8.02 -14.58 20.21
N ALA A 29 -7.61 -13.41 20.72
CA ALA A 29 -8.45 -12.59 21.59
C ALA A 29 -9.72 -12.11 20.86
N LEU A 30 -9.62 -11.82 19.57
CA LEU A 30 -10.75 -11.43 18.73
C LEU A 30 -11.79 -12.55 18.62
N ILE A 31 -11.36 -13.79 18.32
CA ILE A 31 -12.27 -14.94 18.22
C ILE A 31 -12.97 -15.19 19.56
N ARG A 32 -12.25 -15.08 20.68
CA ARG A 32 -12.81 -15.26 22.03
C ARG A 32 -13.88 -14.22 22.40
N LYS A 33 -13.89 -13.06 21.75
CA LYS A 33 -14.88 -11.99 21.98
C LYS A 33 -16.17 -12.16 21.17
N ILE A 34 -16.24 -13.15 20.29
CA ILE A 34 -17.46 -13.42 19.52
C ILE A 34 -18.52 -14.00 20.48
N ASN A 35 -19.66 -13.32 20.55
CA ASN A 35 -20.76 -13.74 21.42
C ASN A 35 -21.42 -15.00 20.87
N HIS A 36 -21.61 -16.00 21.73
CA HIS A 36 -22.42 -17.17 21.40
C HIS A 36 -23.91 -16.85 21.55
N SER A 37 -24.74 -17.59 20.82
CA SER A 37 -26.20 -17.53 20.91
C SER A 37 -26.77 -18.93 21.00
N GLU A 38 -28.07 -19.06 21.28
CA GLU A 38 -28.74 -20.38 21.28
C GLU A 38 -28.64 -21.11 19.94
N ARG A 39 -28.51 -20.36 18.83
CA ARG A 39 -28.34 -20.90 17.47
C ARG A 39 -26.87 -21.15 17.10
N CYS A 40 -25.94 -20.55 17.83
CA CYS A 40 -24.50 -20.62 17.55
C CYS A 40 -23.72 -20.77 18.86
N THR A 41 -23.52 -22.03 19.27
CA THR A 41 -22.80 -22.35 20.51
C THR A 41 -21.32 -22.01 20.40
N GLU A 42 -20.64 -21.83 21.54
CA GLU A 42 -19.19 -21.58 21.56
C GLU A 42 -18.42 -22.68 20.81
N LYS A 43 -18.78 -23.95 21.02
CA LYS A 43 -18.18 -25.07 20.28
C LYS A 43 -18.36 -24.91 18.78
N HIS A 44 -19.54 -24.50 18.31
CA HIS A 44 -19.80 -24.30 16.89
C HIS A 44 -18.95 -23.17 16.28
N ILE A 45 -18.75 -22.07 17.01
CA ILE A 45 -17.86 -20.98 16.61
C ILE A 45 -16.42 -21.51 16.45
N LEU A 46 -15.91 -22.20 17.48
CA LEU A 46 -14.55 -22.76 17.48
C LEU A 46 -14.33 -23.76 16.34
N GLU A 47 -15.28 -24.67 16.12
CA GLU A 47 -15.25 -25.65 15.03
C GLU A 47 -15.29 -24.99 13.64
N THR A 48 -16.02 -23.87 13.51
CA THR A 48 -16.08 -23.12 12.25
C THR A 48 -14.72 -22.52 11.91
N PHE A 49 -14.07 -21.84 12.86
CA PHE A 49 -12.71 -21.33 12.63
C PHE A 49 -11.73 -22.47 12.36
N LYS A 50 -11.80 -23.57 13.13
CA LYS A 50 -10.90 -24.72 12.97
C LYS A 50 -11.02 -25.34 11.58
N LYS A 51 -12.24 -25.51 11.08
CA LYS A 51 -12.52 -26.02 9.73
C LYS A 51 -11.87 -25.16 8.64
N HIS A 52 -11.95 -23.84 8.74
CA HIS A 52 -11.33 -22.94 7.77
C HIS A 52 -9.80 -22.92 7.89
N MET A 53 -9.26 -23.01 9.12
CA MET A 53 -7.82 -23.04 9.39
C MET A 53 -7.13 -24.34 8.95
N ALA A 54 -7.88 -25.43 8.80
CA ALA A 54 -7.34 -26.74 8.38
C ALA A 54 -6.56 -26.68 7.05
N LYS A 55 -7.08 -25.91 6.09
CA LYS A 55 -6.48 -25.74 4.76
C LYS A 55 -5.11 -25.05 4.81
N PRO A 56 -4.96 -23.81 5.34
CA PRO A 56 -3.65 -23.16 5.48
C PRO A 56 -2.70 -23.87 6.45
N ALA A 57 -3.24 -24.61 7.43
CA ALA A 57 -2.43 -25.45 8.32
C ALA A 57 -1.86 -26.70 7.62
N ALA A 58 -2.37 -27.07 6.44
CA ALA A 58 -2.10 -28.34 5.76
C ALA A 58 -2.40 -29.57 6.66
N VAL A 59 -3.50 -29.52 7.42
CA VAL A 59 -3.96 -30.62 8.29
C VAL A 59 -5.39 -31.01 7.95
N GLU A 60 -5.72 -32.30 8.09
CA GLU A 60 -7.08 -32.78 7.95
C GLU A 60 -7.97 -32.31 9.10
N PHE A 61 -9.12 -31.73 8.77
CA PHE A 61 -10.11 -31.32 9.76
C PHE A 61 -10.75 -32.53 10.46
N GLY A 62 -10.69 -32.55 11.78
CA GLY A 62 -11.47 -33.46 12.63
C GLY A 62 -12.28 -32.70 13.66
N THR A 63 -13.51 -33.16 13.95
CA THR A 63 -14.39 -32.54 14.97
C THR A 63 -13.96 -32.89 16.39
N SER A 64 -13.99 -31.94 17.31
CA SER A 64 -13.61 -32.13 18.70
C SER A 64 -14.78 -32.69 19.51
N SER A 65 -14.47 -33.43 20.57
CA SER A 65 -15.47 -34.06 21.43
C SER A 65 -16.23 -33.04 22.29
N ASN A 66 -15.55 -32.02 22.81
CA ASN A 66 -16.15 -30.96 23.65
C ASN A 66 -15.56 -29.57 23.35
N THR A 67 -16.04 -28.54 24.05
CA THR A 67 -15.62 -27.14 23.86
C THR A 67 -14.16 -26.88 24.24
N ASP A 68 -13.67 -27.50 25.33
CA ASP A 68 -12.28 -27.30 25.77
C ASP A 68 -11.29 -27.93 24.78
N TRP A 69 -11.59 -29.12 24.27
CA TRP A 69 -10.86 -29.74 23.17
C TRP A 69 -10.95 -28.89 21.91
N ALA A 70 -12.12 -28.38 21.54
CA ALA A 70 -12.27 -27.51 20.38
C ALA A 70 -11.42 -26.24 20.48
N ARG A 71 -11.22 -25.70 21.69
CA ARG A 71 -10.38 -24.52 21.94
C ARG A 71 -8.91 -24.84 21.75
N GLY A 72 -8.41 -25.92 22.37
CA GLY A 72 -7.02 -26.35 22.23
C GLY A 72 -6.69 -26.77 20.80
N ASP A 73 -7.60 -27.51 20.15
CA ASP A 73 -7.45 -27.89 18.75
C ASP A 73 -7.39 -26.64 17.86
N LEU A 74 -8.30 -25.68 18.03
CA LEU A 74 -8.27 -24.44 17.25
C LEU A 74 -6.93 -23.70 17.42
N GLU A 75 -6.41 -23.60 18.64
CA GLU A 75 -5.14 -22.94 18.91
C GLU A 75 -3.99 -23.61 18.14
N TRP A 76 -3.93 -24.94 18.15
CA TRP A 76 -2.93 -25.69 17.37
C TRP A 76 -3.11 -25.51 15.85
N TYR A 77 -4.34 -25.51 15.34
CA TYR A 77 -4.62 -25.26 13.92
C TYR A 77 -4.19 -23.85 13.51
N MET A 78 -4.51 -22.84 14.33
CA MET A 78 -4.11 -21.47 14.10
C MET A 78 -2.58 -21.32 14.13
N GLU A 79 -1.89 -21.99 15.06
CA GLU A 79 -0.43 -21.97 15.15
C GLU A 79 0.21 -22.53 13.87
N LYS A 80 -0.30 -23.65 13.34
CA LYS A 80 0.16 -24.22 12.06
C LYS A 80 -0.17 -23.32 10.87
N ALA A 81 -1.39 -22.81 10.80
CA ALA A 81 -1.82 -21.89 9.76
C ALA A 81 -1.07 -20.56 9.77
N SER A 82 -0.52 -20.13 10.92
CA SER A 82 0.22 -18.86 11.03
C SER A 82 1.44 -18.76 10.12
N GLN A 83 1.97 -19.91 9.66
CA GLN A 83 3.06 -19.97 8.68
C GLN A 83 2.60 -19.54 7.28
N ASP A 84 1.31 -19.74 6.96
CA ASP A 84 0.64 -19.25 5.75
C ASP A 84 -0.19 -18.00 6.08
N GLY A 85 0.47 -16.84 6.17
CA GLY A 85 -0.20 -15.57 6.51
C GLY A 85 -1.42 -15.24 5.63
N PRO A 86 -1.31 -15.28 4.29
CA PRO A 86 -2.47 -15.05 3.40
C PRO A 86 -3.61 -16.04 3.63
N GLY A 87 -3.30 -17.34 3.72
CA GLY A 87 -4.31 -18.36 3.96
C GLY A 87 -4.95 -18.26 5.35
N PHE A 88 -4.19 -17.87 6.37
CA PHE A 88 -4.67 -17.61 7.73
C PHE A 88 -5.70 -16.48 7.73
N ILE A 89 -5.41 -15.35 7.08
CA ILE A 89 -6.34 -14.21 7.03
C ILE A 89 -7.58 -14.55 6.21
N ALA A 90 -7.43 -15.28 5.10
CA ALA A 90 -8.57 -15.78 4.34
C ALA A 90 -9.45 -16.72 5.17
N ALA A 91 -8.86 -17.65 5.92
CA ALA A 91 -9.57 -18.55 6.80
C ALA A 91 -10.33 -17.79 7.90
N LEU A 92 -9.70 -16.77 8.50
CA LEU A 92 -10.32 -15.91 9.51
C LEU A 92 -11.55 -15.17 8.96
N HIS A 93 -11.41 -14.49 7.82
CA HIS A 93 -12.51 -13.78 7.16
C HIS A 93 -13.66 -14.72 6.79
N ASN A 94 -13.35 -15.87 6.18
CA ASN A 94 -14.35 -16.83 5.73
C ASN A 94 -15.14 -17.45 6.88
N ALA A 95 -14.49 -17.68 8.02
CA ALA A 95 -15.16 -18.12 9.23
C ALA A 95 -16.10 -17.03 9.78
N CYS A 96 -15.65 -15.77 9.84
CA CYS A 96 -16.48 -14.64 10.25
C CYS A 96 -17.73 -14.49 9.37
N GLU A 97 -17.58 -14.53 8.05
CA GLU A 97 -18.72 -14.43 7.15
C GLU A 97 -19.70 -15.60 7.30
N GLN A 98 -19.20 -16.83 7.45
CA GLN A 98 -20.07 -18.00 7.64
C GLN A 98 -20.89 -17.86 8.93
N LEU A 99 -20.28 -17.35 10.00
CA LEU A 99 -20.97 -17.09 11.27
C LEU A 99 -21.93 -15.89 11.17
N SER A 100 -21.63 -14.89 10.35
CA SER A 100 -22.53 -13.75 10.12
C SER A 100 -23.87 -14.17 9.50
N LEU A 101 -23.86 -15.20 8.63
CA LEU A 101 -25.08 -15.78 8.06
C LEU A 101 -26.01 -16.43 9.12
N LEU A 102 -25.48 -16.70 10.32
CA LEU A 102 -26.23 -17.27 11.45
C LEU A 102 -26.71 -16.19 12.45
N GLU A 103 -26.71 -14.91 12.04
CA GLU A 103 -27.07 -13.75 12.87
C GLU A 103 -26.15 -13.54 14.09
N THR A 104 -24.95 -14.13 14.07
CA THR A 104 -23.93 -13.92 15.11
C THR A 104 -23.16 -12.62 14.82
N ASN A 105 -22.94 -11.80 15.86
CA ASN A 105 -22.14 -10.59 15.72
C ASN A 105 -20.66 -10.96 15.62
N VAL A 106 -20.06 -10.69 14.46
CA VAL A 106 -18.68 -11.04 14.13
C VAL A 106 -17.84 -9.79 13.86
N PRO A 107 -16.52 -9.87 13.99
CA PRO A 107 -15.62 -8.78 13.64
C PRO A 107 -15.78 -8.39 12.16
N SER A 108 -15.98 -7.10 11.92
CA SER A 108 -15.97 -6.53 10.56
C SER A 108 -14.55 -6.48 9.98
N ASP A 109 -14.45 -6.43 8.66
CA ASP A 109 -13.19 -6.21 7.91
C ASP A 109 -12.42 -4.99 8.42
N LEU A 110 -13.11 -3.92 8.83
CA LEU A 110 -12.48 -2.72 9.39
C LEU A 110 -11.64 -3.06 10.64
N TYR A 111 -12.14 -3.93 11.51
CA TYR A 111 -11.46 -4.31 12.74
C TYR A 111 -10.32 -5.29 12.47
N ILE A 112 -10.50 -6.21 11.52
CA ILE A 112 -9.41 -7.09 11.06
C ILE A 112 -8.28 -6.25 10.46
N ASN A 113 -8.61 -5.27 9.61
CA ASN A 113 -7.64 -4.34 9.01
C ASN A 113 -6.92 -3.47 10.06
N GLN A 114 -7.58 -3.10 11.16
CA GLN A 114 -6.92 -2.40 12.27
C GLN A 114 -5.84 -3.26 12.92
N ILE A 115 -6.10 -4.54 13.17
CA ILE A 115 -5.10 -5.48 13.72
C ILE A 115 -3.95 -5.65 12.71
N LEU A 116 -4.28 -5.90 11.44
CA LEU A 116 -3.30 -6.02 10.36
C LEU A 116 -2.36 -4.80 10.30
N SER A 117 -2.93 -3.60 10.28
CA SER A 117 -2.18 -2.35 10.23
C SER A 117 -1.36 -2.10 11.50
N LYS A 118 -1.92 -2.40 12.68
CA LYS A 118 -1.27 -2.17 13.97
C LYS A 118 0.02 -2.98 14.12
N HIS A 119 0.03 -4.22 13.65
CA HIS A 119 1.19 -5.11 13.71
C HIS A 119 2.06 -5.09 12.45
N GLY A 120 1.78 -4.16 11.52
CA GLY A 120 2.59 -3.98 10.31
C GLY A 120 2.51 -5.15 9.32
N LEU A 121 1.41 -5.92 9.32
CA LEU A 121 1.22 -6.99 8.36
C LEU A 121 1.07 -6.42 6.95
N PRO A 122 1.71 -7.04 5.94
CA PRO A 122 1.71 -6.52 4.59
C PRO A 122 0.43 -6.95 3.85
N CYS A 123 -0.75 -6.67 4.40
CA CYS A 123 -2.04 -6.92 3.75
C CYS A 123 -3.20 -6.13 4.38
N HIS A 124 -4.28 -5.98 3.62
CA HIS A 124 -5.58 -5.52 4.10
C HIS A 124 -6.70 -6.13 3.25
N ILE A 125 -7.90 -6.24 3.83
CA ILE A 125 -9.11 -6.70 3.16
C ILE A 125 -9.84 -5.49 2.56
N ASN A 126 -10.24 -5.58 1.29
CA ASN A 126 -11.04 -4.57 0.63
C ASN A 126 -12.03 -5.27 -0.31
N ASN A 127 -13.33 -4.98 -0.18
CA ASN A 127 -14.38 -5.56 -1.02
C ASN A 127 -14.31 -7.10 -1.16
N SER A 128 -14.09 -7.81 -0.04
CA SER A 128 -13.92 -9.28 -0.02
C SER A 128 -12.73 -9.82 -0.83
N GLU A 129 -11.71 -8.98 -1.07
CA GLU A 129 -10.44 -9.37 -1.65
C GLU A 129 -9.30 -9.11 -0.65
N LEU A 130 -8.36 -10.04 -0.53
CA LEU A 130 -7.14 -9.83 0.24
C LEU A 130 -6.12 -9.08 -0.61
N ILE A 131 -5.88 -7.83 -0.28
CA ILE A 131 -4.87 -7.00 -0.93
C ILE A 131 -3.59 -7.07 -0.10
N LEU A 132 -2.55 -7.72 -0.63
CA LEU A 132 -1.22 -7.61 -0.03
C LEU A 132 -0.72 -6.16 -0.10
N ALA A 133 -0.24 -5.63 1.01
CA ALA A 133 0.60 -4.44 1.04
C ALA A 133 1.89 -4.82 0.32
N GLY A 134 1.92 -4.40 -0.94
CA GLY A 134 2.61 -5.02 -2.05
C GLY A 134 2.00 -4.53 -3.37
N ASN A 135 0.76 -4.01 -3.33
CA ASN A 135 0.15 -3.26 -4.45
C ASN A 135 -0.11 -1.76 -4.17
N VAL A 136 0.51 -1.17 -3.14
CA VAL A 136 1.11 0.14 -3.43
C VAL A 136 2.40 -0.21 -4.14
N ARG A 137 2.48 0.03 -5.45
CA ARG A 137 3.79 0.16 -6.10
C ARG A 137 4.50 1.31 -5.39
N ILE A 138 5.27 1.01 -4.35
CA ILE A 138 6.58 1.63 -4.26
C ILE A 138 7.35 0.83 -5.30
N PRO A 139 7.65 1.38 -6.49
CA PRO A 139 8.56 0.69 -7.38
C PRO A 139 9.84 0.49 -6.57
N ASP A 140 10.19 -0.78 -6.34
CA ASP A 140 11.60 -1.11 -6.14
C ASP A 140 12.32 -0.42 -7.29
N SER A 141 13.31 0.38 -6.94
CA SER A 141 14.16 1.11 -7.86
C SER A 141 15.03 0.12 -8.65
N ASN A 142 14.42 -0.72 -9.48
CA ASN A 142 15.07 -1.49 -10.49
C ASN A 142 15.02 -0.67 -11.77
N ALA A 143 16.16 -0.02 -12.02
CA ALA A 143 16.53 0.88 -13.11
C ALA A 143 16.30 2.38 -12.85
N SER A 144 17.36 3.00 -12.29
CA SER A 144 17.74 4.39 -12.50
C SER A 144 16.78 5.47 -11.96
N VAL A 145 16.37 5.34 -10.69
CA VAL A 145 16.06 6.58 -9.95
C VAL A 145 17.35 7.38 -9.90
N SER A 146 17.33 8.62 -10.40
CA SER A 146 18.49 9.51 -10.29
C SER A 146 18.91 9.50 -8.83
N GLN A 147 20.17 9.12 -8.55
CA GLN A 147 20.67 8.97 -7.17
C GLN A 147 20.39 10.23 -6.33
N THR A 148 20.34 11.38 -7.00
CA THR A 148 19.92 12.68 -6.47
C THR A 148 18.52 12.67 -5.83
N VAL A 149 17.54 12.03 -6.47
CA VAL A 149 16.14 11.97 -6.00
C VAL A 149 16.02 10.97 -4.84
N VAL A 150 16.66 9.80 -4.94
CA VAL A 150 16.67 8.81 -3.84
C VAL A 150 17.25 9.42 -2.57
N ARG A 151 18.40 10.10 -2.71
CA ARG A 151 19.06 10.75 -1.59
C ARG A 151 18.21 11.87 -1.00
N ALA A 152 17.57 12.69 -1.83
CA ALA A 152 16.67 13.74 -1.37
C ALA A 152 15.46 13.20 -0.57
N LEU A 153 14.94 12.03 -0.94
CA LEU A 153 13.85 11.37 -0.19
C LEU A 153 14.33 10.76 1.13
N GLN A 154 15.55 10.24 1.17
CA GLN A 154 16.15 9.78 2.42
C GLN A 154 16.41 10.95 3.37
N ASP A 155 16.95 12.05 2.86
CA ASP A 155 17.17 13.29 3.62
C ASP A 155 15.85 13.83 4.16
N ALA A 156 14.77 13.82 3.36
CA ALA A 156 13.46 14.35 3.76
C ALA A 156 12.88 13.68 5.03
N LYS A 157 13.27 12.44 5.35
CA LYS A 157 12.79 11.71 6.54
C LYS A 157 13.28 12.30 7.86
N THR A 158 14.38 13.06 7.84
CA THR A 158 15.03 13.61 9.04
C THR A 158 14.94 15.13 9.12
N LEU A 159 14.32 15.77 8.13
CA LEU A 159 14.20 17.21 8.00
C LEU A 159 12.87 17.73 8.55
N SER A 160 12.83 19.01 8.88
CA SER A 160 11.56 19.70 9.19
C SER A 160 10.65 19.72 7.95
N PRO A 161 9.31 19.79 8.11
CA PRO A 161 8.36 19.77 7.00
C PRO A 161 8.70 20.70 5.83
N ALA A 162 9.01 21.97 6.11
CA ALA A 162 9.39 22.95 5.09
C ALA A 162 10.70 22.57 4.37
N SER A 163 11.69 22.10 5.13
CA SER A 163 13.01 21.71 4.60
C SER A 163 12.94 20.42 3.78
N ALA A 164 12.07 19.48 4.17
CA ALA A 164 11.80 18.25 3.44
C ALA A 164 11.18 18.53 2.06
N ILE A 165 10.21 19.45 1.99
CA ILE A 165 9.60 19.88 0.72
C ILE A 165 10.63 20.58 -0.17
N ASP A 166 11.43 21.49 0.39
CA ASP A 166 12.50 22.18 -0.37
C ASP A 166 13.51 21.19 -0.97
N ARG A 167 13.93 20.20 -0.18
CA ARG A 167 14.85 19.13 -0.61
C ARG A 167 14.25 18.30 -1.76
N VAL A 168 13.00 17.87 -1.64
CA VAL A 168 12.32 17.05 -2.66
C VAL A 168 12.06 17.86 -3.93
N HIS A 169 11.59 19.10 -3.80
CA HIS A 169 11.34 19.97 -4.96
C HIS A 169 12.63 20.30 -5.71
N THR A 170 13.73 20.58 -4.99
CA THR A 170 15.03 20.85 -5.60
C THR A 170 15.54 19.64 -6.39
N ALA A 171 15.39 18.43 -5.84
CA ALA A 171 15.74 17.21 -6.55
C ALA A 171 14.85 16.97 -7.79
N LEU A 172 13.54 17.26 -7.69
CA LEU A 172 12.61 17.16 -8.82
C LEU A 172 12.99 18.11 -9.95
N HIS A 173 13.34 19.34 -9.59
CA HIS A 173 13.78 20.32 -10.56
C HIS A 173 15.05 19.85 -11.30
N ALA A 174 16.10 19.46 -10.55
CA ALA A 174 17.35 18.98 -11.14
C ALA A 174 17.13 17.76 -12.07
N TYR A 175 16.28 16.82 -11.64
CA TYR A 175 15.94 15.65 -12.44
C TYR A 175 15.25 16.00 -13.76
N LEU A 176 14.25 16.89 -13.74
CA LEU A 176 13.53 17.30 -14.94
C LEU A 176 14.43 18.03 -15.94
N VAL A 177 15.33 18.89 -15.45
CA VAL A 177 16.33 19.59 -16.28
C VAL A 177 17.27 18.59 -16.93
N GLU A 178 17.80 17.64 -16.16
CA GLU A 178 18.69 16.60 -16.67
C GLU A 178 18.02 15.75 -17.76
N LEU A 179 16.76 15.35 -17.57
CA LEU A 179 16.03 14.61 -18.60
C LEU A 179 15.81 15.41 -19.88
N CYS A 180 15.54 16.71 -19.78
CA CYS A 180 15.44 17.56 -20.95
C CYS A 180 16.79 17.62 -21.69
N HIS A 181 17.89 17.77 -20.95
CA HIS A 181 19.24 17.78 -21.52
C HIS A 181 19.58 16.46 -22.22
N GLN A 182 19.32 15.31 -21.57
CA GLN A 182 19.51 13.98 -22.16
C GLN A 182 18.68 13.76 -23.43
N ALA A 183 17.48 14.33 -23.49
CA ALA A 183 16.60 14.27 -24.66
C ALA A 183 16.88 15.38 -25.70
N SER A 184 17.92 16.20 -25.51
CA SER A 184 18.24 17.36 -26.36
C SER A 184 17.09 18.37 -26.50
N ILE A 185 16.24 18.48 -25.48
CA ILE A 185 15.16 19.47 -25.39
C ILE A 185 15.75 20.76 -24.82
N GLN A 186 15.64 21.85 -25.58
CA GLN A 186 16.15 23.15 -25.17
C GLN A 186 15.32 23.74 -24.03
N LEU A 187 15.99 24.15 -22.96
CA LEU A 187 15.38 24.88 -21.85
C LEU A 187 15.96 26.30 -21.78
N GLU A 188 15.11 27.28 -21.45
CA GLU A 188 15.56 28.63 -21.12
C GLU A 188 16.47 28.60 -19.88
N SER A 189 17.47 29.48 -19.81
CA SER A 189 18.30 29.62 -18.63
C SER A 189 17.45 29.99 -17.40
N GLY A 190 17.58 29.21 -16.32
CA GLY A 190 16.76 29.40 -15.11
C GLY A 190 15.31 28.94 -15.24
N ALA A 191 14.99 28.04 -16.18
CA ALA A 191 13.66 27.44 -16.28
C ALA A 191 13.20 26.87 -14.94
N THR A 192 11.92 27.07 -14.60
CA THR A 192 11.31 26.47 -13.40
C THR A 192 11.06 24.97 -13.59
N ALA A 193 10.90 24.22 -12.50
CA ALA A 193 10.51 22.81 -12.54
C ALA A 193 9.22 22.58 -13.36
N GLN A 194 8.22 23.46 -13.24
CA GLN A 194 7.00 23.38 -14.03
C GLN A 194 7.29 23.53 -15.53
N LYS A 195 8.09 24.55 -15.91
CA LYS A 195 8.48 24.77 -17.31
C LYS A 195 9.22 23.56 -17.86
N ALA A 196 10.21 23.05 -17.13
CA ALA A 196 10.97 21.86 -17.52
C ALA A 196 10.05 20.64 -17.73
N PHE A 197 9.09 20.40 -16.83
CA PHE A 197 8.12 19.31 -17.01
C PHE A 197 7.19 19.50 -18.22
N LYS A 198 6.76 20.74 -18.50
CA LYS A 198 5.94 21.04 -19.68
C LYS A 198 6.70 20.78 -20.98
N GLU A 199 7.96 21.20 -21.05
CA GLU A 199 8.81 20.92 -22.22
C GLU A 199 9.05 19.42 -22.40
N LEU A 200 9.32 18.72 -21.29
CA LEU A 200 9.50 17.27 -21.31
C LEU A 200 8.24 16.56 -21.83
N LYS A 201 7.05 16.84 -21.29
CA LYS A 201 5.82 16.13 -21.71
C LYS A 201 5.42 16.41 -23.16
N ASN A 202 5.74 17.61 -23.68
CA ASN A 202 5.36 18.00 -25.03
C ASN A 202 6.32 17.44 -26.09
N ASN A 203 7.62 17.34 -25.77
CA ASN A 203 8.66 17.01 -26.75
C ASN A 203 9.20 15.58 -26.59
N HIS A 204 9.16 14.98 -25.41
CA HIS A 204 9.71 13.64 -25.17
C HIS A 204 8.73 12.55 -25.61
N ALA A 205 9.16 11.67 -26.51
CA ALA A 205 8.31 10.62 -27.09
C ALA A 205 7.68 9.68 -26.05
N ALA A 206 8.43 9.25 -25.03
CA ALA A 206 7.89 8.40 -23.94
C ALA A 206 6.67 8.98 -23.21
N LEU A 207 6.59 10.31 -23.09
CA LEU A 207 5.56 10.99 -22.29
C LEU A 207 4.31 11.35 -23.10
N LYS A 208 4.32 11.09 -24.41
CA LYS A 208 3.11 11.23 -25.23
C LYS A 208 2.10 10.17 -24.80
N PRO A 209 0.86 10.54 -24.39
CA PRO A 209 -0.15 9.57 -24.01
C PRO A 209 -0.47 8.61 -25.15
N ILE A 210 -0.44 7.31 -24.86
CA ILE A 210 -0.77 6.23 -25.80
C ILE A 210 -1.96 5.41 -25.25
N GLY A 211 -2.76 4.81 -26.14
CA GLY A 211 -3.89 3.96 -25.78
C GLY A 211 -5.26 4.61 -25.98
N ASN A 212 -6.27 4.07 -25.30
CA ASN A 212 -7.70 4.35 -25.59
C ASN A 212 -8.24 5.67 -25.02
N ARG A 213 -7.49 6.35 -24.13
CA ARG A 213 -7.92 7.59 -23.44
C ARG A 213 -6.79 8.63 -23.33
N PRO A 214 -6.20 9.06 -24.45
CA PRO A 214 -5.03 9.94 -24.42
C PRO A 214 -5.36 11.37 -23.95
N ALA A 215 -6.59 11.85 -24.16
CA ALA A 215 -7.01 13.19 -23.77
C ALA A 215 -7.14 13.33 -22.23
N GLU A 216 -7.73 12.33 -21.59
CA GLU A 216 -7.87 12.27 -20.13
C GLU A 216 -6.50 12.18 -19.46
N VAL A 217 -5.58 11.38 -20.02
CA VAL A 217 -4.20 11.31 -19.55
C VAL A 217 -3.50 12.67 -19.72
N ALA A 218 -3.65 13.34 -20.87
CA ALA A 218 -3.08 14.67 -21.07
C ALA A 218 -3.59 15.69 -20.04
N ASN A 219 -4.87 15.61 -19.66
CA ASN A 219 -5.44 16.44 -18.61
C ASN A 219 -4.78 16.18 -17.26
N VAL A 220 -4.54 14.90 -16.90
CA VAL A 220 -3.79 14.55 -15.68
C VAL A 220 -2.38 15.13 -15.71
N LEU A 221 -1.66 15.06 -16.84
CA LEU A 221 -0.32 15.66 -16.97
C LEU A 221 -0.34 17.17 -16.83
N ASN A 222 -1.38 17.84 -17.33
CA ASN A 222 -1.53 19.28 -17.13
C ASN A 222 -1.76 19.61 -15.65
N SER A 223 -2.55 18.79 -14.93
CA SER A 223 -2.71 18.92 -13.47
C SER A 223 -1.41 18.70 -12.72
N MET A 224 -0.59 17.71 -13.11
CA MET A 224 0.74 17.51 -12.52
C MET A 224 1.63 18.75 -12.70
N ALA A 225 1.60 19.40 -13.87
CA ALA A 225 2.33 20.65 -14.08
C ALA A 225 1.84 21.78 -13.16
N ALA A 226 0.53 21.85 -12.87
CA ALA A 226 -0.02 22.80 -11.92
C ALA A 226 0.42 22.48 -10.48
N THR A 227 0.45 21.21 -10.09
CA THR A 227 0.95 20.75 -8.79
C THR A 227 2.42 21.12 -8.58
N ILE A 228 3.29 20.89 -9.57
CA ILE A 228 4.71 21.27 -9.49
C ILE A 228 4.87 22.78 -9.23
N ASN A 229 4.04 23.61 -9.86
CA ASN A 229 4.05 25.05 -9.62
C ASN A 229 3.61 25.43 -8.19
N ALA A 230 2.56 24.76 -7.68
CA ALA A 230 2.10 24.96 -6.32
C ALA A 230 3.18 24.57 -5.29
N LEU A 231 3.90 23.47 -5.51
CA LEU A 231 5.03 23.06 -4.68
C LEU A 231 6.12 24.13 -4.63
N GLY A 232 6.45 24.74 -5.78
CA GLY A 232 7.40 25.85 -5.84
C GLY A 232 6.94 27.08 -5.04
N THR A 233 5.65 27.39 -5.09
CA THR A 233 5.05 28.52 -4.33
C THR A 233 5.11 28.26 -2.82
N ILE A 234 4.72 27.06 -2.39
CA ILE A 234 4.77 26.64 -0.98
C ILE A 234 6.20 26.72 -0.45
N ARG A 235 7.16 26.21 -1.21
CA ARG A 235 8.59 26.27 -0.85
C ARG A 235 9.10 27.70 -0.70
N ASN A 236 8.70 28.60 -1.60
CA ASN A 236 9.13 30.00 -1.56
C ASN A 236 8.50 30.80 -0.41
N HIS A 237 7.30 30.42 0.05
CA HIS A 237 6.63 31.07 1.18
C HIS A 237 6.98 30.44 2.54
N ALA A 238 7.40 29.17 2.56
CA ALA A 238 7.84 28.47 3.76
C ALA A 238 9.33 28.73 4.13
N SER A 239 10.11 29.38 3.25
CA SER A 239 11.52 29.68 3.50
C SER A 239 11.69 30.98 4.28
N LEU A 240 11.83 30.89 5.62
CA LEU A 240 12.48 31.80 6.61
C LEU A 240 12.34 33.34 6.55
N ALA A 241 11.73 33.95 5.52
CA ALA A 241 11.69 35.40 5.33
C ALA A 241 10.39 36.04 5.84
N HIS A 242 9.35 35.23 6.12
CA HIS A 242 8.11 35.70 6.71
C HIS A 242 7.63 34.72 7.78
N ASN A 243 7.30 35.25 8.96
CA ASN A 243 6.66 34.55 10.07
C ASN A 243 5.23 34.09 9.70
N ASN A 244 5.07 33.20 8.73
CA ASN A 244 3.79 32.57 8.43
C ASN A 244 3.95 31.04 8.43
N GLU A 245 3.26 30.44 9.40
CA GLU A 245 2.77 29.05 9.46
C GLU A 245 3.73 27.97 8.96
N LEU A 246 4.39 27.30 9.91
CA LEU A 246 5.00 25.99 9.66
C LEU A 246 3.97 25.09 8.99
N LEU A 247 4.31 24.55 7.81
CA LEU A 247 3.52 23.50 7.19
C LEU A 247 3.43 22.33 8.19
N LEU A 248 2.21 21.90 8.49
CA LEU A 248 2.00 20.75 9.36
C LEU A 248 2.42 19.47 8.61
N GLU A 249 2.71 18.43 9.40
CA GLU A 249 3.20 17.15 8.88
C GLU A 249 2.27 16.51 7.83
N PRO A 250 0.92 16.51 7.97
CA PRO A 250 0.03 15.91 6.97
C PRO A 250 0.14 16.58 5.59
N GLU A 251 0.18 17.92 5.55
CA GLU A 251 0.30 18.69 4.33
C GLU A 251 1.68 18.48 3.69
N ALA A 252 2.74 18.46 4.49
CA ALA A 252 4.09 18.19 3.97
C ALA A 252 4.21 16.77 3.40
N GLN A 253 3.61 15.78 4.07
CA GLN A 253 3.54 14.42 3.57
C GLN A 253 2.77 14.34 2.24
N ALA A 254 1.64 15.04 2.13
CA ALA A 254 0.87 15.11 0.89
C ALA A 254 1.70 15.74 -0.25
N MET A 255 2.45 16.81 0.03
CA MET A 255 3.31 17.47 -0.96
C MET A 255 4.45 16.58 -1.45
N ILE A 256 5.11 15.85 -0.54
CA ILE A 256 6.16 14.88 -0.90
C ILE A 256 5.59 13.75 -1.76
N ASN A 257 4.42 13.22 -1.38
CA ASN A 257 3.74 12.17 -2.16
C ASN A 257 3.32 12.64 -3.56
N ALA A 258 2.90 13.90 -3.68
CA ALA A 258 2.57 14.49 -4.98
C ALA A 258 3.81 14.59 -5.89
N ALA A 259 4.95 15.05 -5.36
CA ALA A 259 6.21 15.06 -6.11
C ALA A 259 6.65 13.65 -6.53
N MET A 260 6.51 12.66 -5.64
CA MET A 260 6.79 11.25 -5.93
C MET A 260 5.94 10.67 -7.06
N THR A 261 4.68 11.07 -7.14
CA THR A 261 3.78 10.63 -8.20
C THR A 261 4.29 11.10 -9.57
N VAL A 262 4.77 12.34 -9.67
CA VAL A 262 5.35 12.88 -10.90
C VAL A 262 6.61 12.12 -11.31
N PHE A 263 7.54 11.89 -10.37
CA PHE A 263 8.77 11.16 -10.65
C PHE A 263 8.49 9.77 -11.23
N ARG A 264 7.66 8.98 -10.54
CA ARG A 264 7.37 7.60 -10.91
C ARG A 264 6.73 7.51 -12.30
N TYR A 265 5.79 8.39 -12.59
CA TYR A 265 5.15 8.43 -13.90
C TYR A 265 6.18 8.61 -15.04
N ILE A 266 7.11 9.54 -14.87
CA ILE A 266 8.14 9.85 -15.88
C ILE A 266 9.05 8.63 -16.07
N GLU A 267 9.51 8.01 -14.98
CA GLU A 267 10.37 6.83 -15.02
C GLU A 267 9.70 5.65 -15.71
N GLU A 268 8.46 5.33 -15.35
CA GLU A 268 7.72 4.24 -15.97
C GLU A 268 7.54 4.48 -17.48
N CYS A 269 7.29 5.73 -17.89
CA CYS A 269 7.20 6.10 -19.30
C CYS A 269 8.53 5.88 -20.04
N ILE A 270 9.64 6.36 -19.47
CA ILE A 270 10.98 6.23 -20.08
C ILE A 270 11.41 4.76 -20.13
N ALA A 271 11.19 4.01 -19.05
CA ALA A 271 11.50 2.58 -18.97
C ALA A 271 10.69 1.77 -19.98
N ARG A 272 9.40 2.09 -20.16
CA ARG A 272 8.57 1.48 -21.21
C ARG A 272 9.15 1.73 -22.60
N GLN A 273 9.57 2.96 -22.90
CA GLN A 273 10.16 3.29 -24.20
C GLN A 273 11.47 2.53 -24.44
N LYS A 274 12.34 2.37 -23.43
CA LYS A 274 13.60 1.62 -23.57
C LYS A 274 13.43 0.12 -23.84
N LYS A 275 12.27 -0.46 -23.50
CA LYS A 275 11.94 -1.87 -23.74
C LYS A 275 11.30 -2.13 -25.11
N THR A 276 10.95 -1.06 -25.83
CA THR A 276 10.32 -1.12 -27.15
C THR A 276 11.37 -0.88 -28.22
#